data_AF-A0A3A4VB30-F1
#
_entry.id   AF-A0A3A4VB30-F1
#
_cell.length_a   1.000
_cell.length_b   1.000
_cell.length_c   1.000
_cell.angle_alpha   90.00
_cell.angle_beta   90.00
_cell.angle_gamma   90.00
#
_symmetry.space_group_name_H-M   'P 1'
#
loop_
_entity.id
_entity.type
_entity.pdbx_description
1 polymer ?
#
loop_
_entity_poly.entity_id
_entity_poly.type
_entity_poly.pdbx_seq_one_letter_code
_entity_poly.pdbx_strand_id
1 'polypeptide(L)'
;MKLLKRILPFGFMALPFVAGAISDLEDIFDFADDVLSKLVPLLIAVAVVILLIAIVSYIRAGDDDEKRGKARNLMIYGIIGLFVMVSIWGLVNILSGTFDLDNDIPDTVDDLLPRF
;
A
#
# COMPACT_ATOMS: atom_id res chain seq x y z
N MET A 1 -21.08 5.56 17.64
CA MET A 1 -21.61 6.07 16.35
C MET A 1 -20.94 7.34 15.82
N LYS A 2 -20.17 8.11 16.63
CA LYS A 2 -19.47 9.34 16.16
C LYS A 2 -18.21 9.07 15.30
N LEU A 3 -17.67 7.86 15.32
CA LEU A 3 -16.52 7.45 14.50
C LEU A 3 -16.92 7.14 13.05
N LEU A 4 -18.06 6.49 12.83
CA LEU A 4 -18.54 6.06 11.51
C LEU A 4 -18.79 7.26 10.56
N LYS A 5 -19.32 8.37 11.07
CA LYS A 5 -19.53 9.59 10.28
C LYS A 5 -18.23 10.33 9.92
N ARG A 6 -17.09 9.97 10.52
CA ARG A 6 -15.78 10.61 10.27
C ARG A 6 -14.91 9.86 9.26
N ILE A 7 -15.15 8.55 9.09
CA ILE A 7 -14.50 7.70 8.06
C ILE A 7 -15.33 7.62 6.75
N LEU A 8 -16.64 7.88 6.81
CA LEU A 8 -17.50 7.92 5.63
C LEU A 8 -17.03 8.89 4.52
N PRO A 9 -16.55 10.13 4.79
CA PRO A 9 -16.12 11.03 3.71
C PRO A 9 -14.82 10.58 3.03
N PHE A 10 -13.95 9.84 3.73
CA PHE A 10 -12.76 9.22 3.12
C PHE A 10 -13.17 8.07 2.17
N GLY A 11 -14.17 7.27 2.55
CA GLY A 11 -14.76 6.28 1.64
C GLY A 11 -15.52 6.92 0.48
N PHE A 12 -16.20 8.06 0.71
CA PHE A 12 -16.99 8.75 -0.31
C PHE A 12 -16.14 9.48 -1.36
N MET A 13 -14.93 9.93 -0.99
CA MET A 13 -13.99 10.53 -1.94
C MET A 13 -13.32 9.51 -2.87
N ALA A 14 -13.32 8.23 -2.48
CA ALA A 14 -12.90 7.12 -3.33
C ALA A 14 -14.04 6.56 -4.21
N LEU A 15 -15.33 6.86 -3.90
CA LEU A 15 -16.47 6.37 -4.69
C LEU A 15 -16.45 6.71 -6.18
N PRO A 16 -16.07 7.92 -6.64
CA PRO A 16 -16.03 8.18 -8.08
C PRO A 16 -14.95 7.36 -8.80
N PHE A 17 -13.94 6.86 -8.07
CA PHE A 17 -12.95 5.93 -8.63
C PHE A 17 -13.49 4.50 -8.71
N VAL A 18 -14.37 4.10 -7.77
CA VAL A 18 -14.95 2.74 -7.71
C VAL A 18 -16.19 2.58 -8.61
N ALA A 19 -17.00 3.62 -8.78
CA ALA A 19 -18.33 3.52 -9.39
C ALA A 19 -18.33 3.49 -10.93
N GLY A 20 -17.23 3.83 -11.60
CA GLY A 20 -17.18 3.98 -13.06
C GLY A 20 -16.50 2.83 -13.81
N ALA A 21 -15.92 1.84 -13.12
CA ALA A 21 -14.96 0.90 -13.72
C ALA A 21 -15.33 -0.58 -13.61
N ILE A 22 -16.42 -0.94 -12.94
CA ILE A 22 -16.71 -2.35 -12.60
C ILE A 22 -17.79 -2.89 -13.54
N SER A 23 -17.37 -3.63 -14.57
CA SER A 23 -18.25 -4.35 -15.50
C SER A 23 -18.26 -5.85 -15.18
N ASP A 24 -17.12 -6.39 -14.74
CA ASP A 24 -16.91 -7.80 -14.42
C ASP A 24 -16.16 -8.03 -13.09
N LEU A 25 -16.07 -9.29 -12.64
CA LEU A 25 -15.30 -9.67 -11.45
C LEU A 25 -13.80 -9.42 -11.63
N GLU A 26 -13.30 -9.51 -12.87
CA GLU A 26 -11.91 -9.29 -13.25
C GLU A 26 -11.52 -7.81 -13.10
N ASP A 27 -12.41 -6.90 -13.51
CA ASP A 27 -12.23 -5.45 -13.31
C ASP A 27 -12.07 -5.05 -11.84
N ILE A 28 -12.67 -5.79 -10.90
CA ILE A 28 -12.55 -5.52 -9.46
C ILE A 28 -11.13 -5.85 -8.97
N PHE A 29 -10.54 -6.93 -9.48
CA PHE A 29 -9.17 -7.31 -9.13
C PHE A 29 -8.16 -6.34 -9.74
N ASP A 30 -8.33 -5.95 -11.00
CA ASP A 30 -7.45 -4.99 -11.67
C ASP A 30 -7.55 -3.59 -11.07
N PHE A 31 -8.76 -3.14 -10.72
CA PHE A 31 -8.96 -1.89 -10.01
C PHE A 31 -8.31 -1.92 -8.62
N ALA A 32 -8.42 -3.04 -7.90
CA ALA A 32 -7.78 -3.19 -6.60
C ALA A 32 -6.25 -3.15 -6.72
N ASP A 33 -5.66 -3.80 -7.73
CA ASP A 33 -4.22 -3.82 -7.96
C ASP A 33 -3.69 -2.43 -8.38
N ASP A 34 -4.37 -1.71 -9.27
CA ASP A 34 -3.99 -0.35 -9.67
C ASP A 34 -4.03 0.63 -8.48
N VAL A 35 -5.02 0.49 -7.60
CA VAL A 35 -5.12 1.30 -6.38
C VAL A 35 -4.02 0.92 -5.39
N LEU A 36 -3.78 -0.38 -5.14
CA LEU A 36 -2.76 -0.83 -4.19
C LEU A 36 -1.34 -0.47 -4.67
N SER A 37 -1.05 -0.65 -5.96
CA SER A 37 0.27 -0.36 -6.54
C SER A 37 0.67 1.11 -6.41
N LYS A 38 -0.31 2.03 -6.42
CA LYS A 38 -0.09 3.48 -6.18
C LYS A 38 -0.09 3.83 -4.69
N LEU A 39 -0.93 3.16 -3.90
CA LEU A 39 -1.12 3.48 -2.49
C LEU A 39 0.03 2.98 -1.61
N VAL A 40 0.56 1.79 -1.87
CA VAL A 40 1.66 1.19 -1.11
C VAL A 40 2.93 2.05 -1.12
N PRO A 41 3.49 2.49 -2.27
CA PRO A 41 4.68 3.35 -2.28
C PRO A 41 4.43 4.71 -1.62
N LEU A 42 3.21 5.25 -1.71
CA LEU A 42 2.83 6.47 -0.98
C LEU A 42 2.89 6.24 0.54
N LEU A 43 2.40 5.09 1.03
CA LEU A 43 2.44 4.74 2.44
C LEU A 43 3.88 4.54 2.94
N ILE A 44 4.73 3.90 2.14
CA ILE A 44 6.17 3.74 2.42
C ILE A 44 6.85 5.11 2.52
N ALA A 45 6.56 6.04 1.61
CA ALA A 45 7.11 7.39 1.66
C ALA A 45 6.74 8.11 2.97
N VAL A 46 5.48 8.02 3.39
CA VAL A 46 5.03 8.59 4.68
C VAL A 46 5.70 7.89 5.87
N ALA A 47 5.82 6.56 5.84
CA ALA A 47 6.47 5.80 6.90
C ALA A 47 7.95 6.20 7.07
N VAL A 48 8.67 6.42 5.97
CA VAL A 48 10.06 6.91 5.99
C VAL A 48 10.14 8.30 6.63
N VAL A 49 9.22 9.21 6.30
CA VAL A 49 9.16 10.55 6.92
C VAL A 49 8.94 10.46 8.43
N ILE A 50 8.01 9.60 8.87
CA ILE A 50 7.76 9.37 10.31
C ILE A 50 9.00 8.81 11.00
N LEU A 51 9.73 7.89 10.35
CA LEU A 51 10.98 7.32 10.86
C LEU A 51 12.05 8.41 11.04
N LEU A 52 12.20 9.33 10.08
CA LEU A 52 13.11 10.47 10.20
C LEU A 52 12.75 11.37 11.39
N ILE A 53 11.45 11.66 11.58
CA ILE A 53 10.97 12.44 12.72
C ILE A 53 11.24 11.70 14.04
N ALA A 54 11.09 10.37 14.07
CA ALA A 54 11.37 9.55 15.23
C ALA A 54 12.86 9.61 15.64
N ILE A 55 13.77 9.55 14.66
CA ILE A 55 15.23 9.68 14.89
C ILE A 55 15.57 11.06 15.44
N VAL A 56 15.05 12.12 14.81
CA VAL A 56 15.29 13.50 15.27
C VAL A 56 14.72 13.70 16.68
N SER A 57 13.54 13.14 16.99
CA SER A 57 12.96 13.18 18.32
C SER A 57 13.77 12.41 19.36
N TYR A 58 14.40 11.30 18.96
CA TYR A 58 15.28 10.52 19.84
C TYR A 58 16.56 11.29 20.18
N ILE A 59 17.16 11.97 19.21
CA ILE A 59 18.36 12.80 19.43
C ILE A 59 18.03 14.02 20.28
N ARG A 60 16.88 14.69 20.05
CA ARG A 60 16.45 15.85 20.83
C ARG A 60 16.07 15.52 22.28
N ALA A 61 15.74 14.27 22.58
CA ALA A 61 15.42 13.85 23.94
C ALA A 61 16.63 13.91 24.90
N GLY A 62 17.87 13.93 24.37
CA GLY A 62 19.06 14.20 25.16
C GLY A 62 19.24 13.26 26.35
N ASP A 63 19.24 13.82 27.56
CA ASP A 63 19.47 13.13 28.86
C ASP A 63 18.17 12.88 29.65
N ASP A 64 17.01 13.17 29.07
CA ASP A 64 15.70 12.93 29.68
C ASP A 64 15.28 11.48 29.41
N ASP A 65 15.58 10.57 30.34
CA ASP A 65 15.33 9.13 30.22
C ASP A 65 13.87 8.79 29.86
N GLU A 66 12.90 9.59 30.32
CA GLU A 66 11.49 9.36 30.04
C GLU A 66 11.16 9.68 28.57
N LYS A 67 11.69 10.79 28.04
CA LYS A 67 11.52 11.16 26.63
C LYS A 67 12.32 10.25 25.70
N ARG A 68 13.49 9.78 26.12
CA ARG A 68 14.28 8.79 25.37
C ARG A 68 13.54 7.47 25.25
N GLY A 69 12.92 7.00 26.33
CA GLY A 69 12.10 5.77 26.33
C GLY A 69 10.94 5.86 25.34
N LYS A 70 10.19 6.97 25.37
CA LYS A 70 9.06 7.19 24.43
C LYS A 70 9.53 7.31 22.98
N ALA A 71 10.61 8.06 22.72
CA ALA A 71 11.14 8.21 21.37
C ALA A 71 11.74 6.90 20.82
N ARG A 72 12.39 6.09 21.68
CA ARG A 72 12.89 4.75 21.31
C ARG A 72 11.75 3.82 20.93
N ASN A 73 10.67 3.78 21.72
CA ASN A 73 9.50 2.98 21.37
C ASN A 73 8.90 3.43 20.03
N LEU A 74 8.75 4.74 19.81
CA LEU A 74 8.26 5.28 18.53
C LEU A 74 9.14 4.85 17.34
N MET A 75 10.46 4.86 17.51
CA MET A 75 11.42 4.40 16.50
C MET A 75 11.26 2.90 16.21
N ILE A 76 11.12 2.06 17.24
CA ILE A 76 10.91 0.61 17.09
C ILE A 76 9.61 0.34 16.33
N TYR A 77 8.50 0.99 16.70
CA TYR A 77 7.23 0.84 15.99
C TYR A 77 7.31 1.33 14.54
N GLY A 78 8.04 2.43 14.28
CA GLY A 78 8.28 2.92 12.92
C GLY A 78 9.08 1.94 12.06
N ILE A 79 10.14 1.34 12.61
CA ILE A 79 10.97 0.35 11.92
C ILE A 79 10.19 -0.94 11.66
N ILE A 80 9.43 -1.44 12.64
CA ILE A 80 8.59 -2.63 12.46
C ILE A 80 7.54 -2.38 11.37
N GLY A 81 6.90 -1.21 11.37
CA GLY A 81 5.92 -0.84 10.35
C GLY A 81 6.52 -0.80 8.94
N LEU A 82 7.69 -0.18 8.79
CA LEU A 82 8.42 -0.15 7.51
C LEU A 82 8.82 -1.57 7.08
N PHE A 83 9.34 -2.37 8.00
CA PHE A 83 9.79 -3.73 7.72
C PHE A 83 8.65 -4.60 7.20
N VAL A 84 7.47 -4.57 7.82
CA VAL A 84 6.31 -5.36 7.38
C VAL A 84 5.86 -4.92 5.98
N MET A 85 5.75 -3.61 5.73
CA MET A 85 5.34 -3.08 4.42
C MET A 85 6.28 -3.51 3.29
N VAL A 86 7.59 -3.37 3.52
CA VAL A 86 8.62 -3.75 2.52
C VAL A 86 8.71 -5.26 2.38
N SER A 87 8.59 -6.03 3.47
CA SER A 87 8.69 -7.49 3.46
C SER A 87 7.57 -8.13 2.63
N ILE A 88 6.33 -7.66 2.76
CA ILE A 88 5.19 -8.17 1.97
C ILE A 88 5.42 -7.88 0.48
N TRP A 89 5.80 -6.65 0.12
CA TRP A 89 6.02 -6.29 -1.29
C TRP A 89 7.24 -6.98 -1.91
N GLY A 90 8.34 -7.08 -1.16
CA GLY A 90 9.52 -7.84 -1.57
C GLY A 90 9.22 -9.32 -1.76
N LEU A 91 8.39 -9.90 -0.90
CA LEU A 91 7.94 -11.28 -1.05
C LEU A 91 7.08 -11.44 -2.32
N VAL A 92 6.08 -10.59 -2.53
CA VAL A 92 5.25 -10.62 -3.75
C VAL A 92 6.09 -10.48 -5.02
N ASN A 93 7.08 -9.58 -5.03
CA ASN A 93 7.99 -9.40 -6.16
C ASN A 93 8.85 -10.65 -6.44
N ILE A 94 9.30 -11.35 -5.38
CA ILE A 94 10.03 -12.60 -5.55
C ILE A 94 9.12 -13.70 -6.07
N LEU A 95 7.89 -13.81 -5.56
CA LEU A 95 6.95 -14.83 -6.04
C LEU A 95 6.55 -14.58 -7.50
N SER A 96 6.17 -13.35 -7.86
CA SER A 96 5.83 -13.00 -9.25
C SER A 96 7.00 -13.23 -10.22
N GLY A 97 8.22 -12.83 -9.83
CA GLY A 97 9.40 -13.03 -10.67
C GLY A 97 9.94 -14.47 -10.73
N THR A 98 9.60 -15.33 -9.76
CA THR A 98 10.04 -16.75 -9.75
C THR A 98 9.02 -17.66 -10.45
N PHE A 99 7.73 -17.35 -10.35
CA PHE A 99 6.67 -18.17 -10.94
C PHE A 99 6.32 -17.78 -12.37
N ASP A 100 7.05 -16.82 -12.98
CA ASP A 100 6.87 -16.37 -14.36
C ASP A 100 5.38 -16.29 -14.72
N LEU A 101 4.63 -15.57 -13.87
CA LEU A 101 3.20 -15.33 -14.06
C LEU A 101 3.05 -14.31 -15.19
N ASP A 102 3.52 -14.66 -16.38
CA ASP A 102 3.24 -13.92 -17.60
C ASP A 102 1.75 -14.11 -17.87
N ASN A 103 0.97 -13.07 -17.62
CA ASN A 103 -0.45 -12.99 -17.96
C ASN A 103 -0.62 -12.74 -19.47
N ASP A 104 0.28 -13.29 -20.30
CA ASP A 104 0.11 -13.38 -21.74
C ASP A 104 -0.98 -14.42 -22.00
N ILE A 105 -2.25 -14.01 -21.82
CA ILE A 105 -3.33 -14.59 -22.59
C ILE A 105 -2.99 -14.22 -24.03
N PRO A 106 -2.69 -15.20 -24.92
CA PRO A 106 -2.31 -14.85 -26.27
C PRO A 106 -3.47 -14.13 -26.96
N ASP A 107 -3.31 -12.84 -27.26
CA ASP A 107 -4.25 -12.01 -28.05
C ASP A 107 -4.64 -12.65 -29.39
N THR A 108 -3.95 -13.71 -29.79
CA THR A 108 -4.21 -14.53 -30.98
C THR A 108 -5.59 -15.19 -31.00
N VAL A 109 -6.33 -15.30 -29.89
CA VAL A 109 -7.68 -15.89 -29.91
C VAL A 109 -8.68 -14.97 -30.64
N ASP A 110 -8.50 -13.65 -30.56
CA ASP A 110 -9.28 -12.66 -31.33
C ASP A 110 -8.88 -12.63 -32.82
N ASP A 111 -7.66 -13.06 -33.15
CA ASP A 111 -7.13 -13.13 -34.51
C ASP A 111 -7.52 -14.44 -35.23
N LEU A 112 -7.98 -15.46 -34.49
CA LEU A 112 -8.40 -16.77 -35.00
C LEU A 112 -9.91 -16.91 -35.21
N LEU A 113 -10.71 -15.96 -34.73
CA LEU A 113 -12.16 -15.94 -34.96
C LEU A 113 -12.51 -14.92 -36.06
N PRO A 114 -12.90 -15.35 -37.27
CA PRO A 114 -13.43 -14.43 -38.26
C PRO A 114 -14.66 -13.73 -37.69
N ARG A 115 -14.56 -12.41 -37.50
CA ARG A 115 -15.65 -11.54 -37.05
C ARG A 115 -16.72 -11.48 -38.16
N PHE A 116 -17.71 -12.36 -38.06
CA PHE A 116 -18.94 -12.31 -38.86
C PHE A 116 -19.89 -11.23 -38.35
#